data_AF-A0A353B8C9-F1
#
_entry.id   AF-A0A353B8C9-F1
#
_cell.length_a   1.000
_cell.length_b   1.000
_cell.length_c   1.000
_cell.angle_alpha   90.00
_cell.angle_beta   90.00
_cell.angle_gamma   90.00
#
_symmetry.space_group_name_H-M   'P 1'
#
loop_
_entity.id
_entity.type
_entity.pdbx_description
1 polymer ?
#
loop_
_entity_poly.entity_id
_entity_poly.type
_entity_poly.pdbx_seq_one_letter_code
_entity_poly.pdbx_strand_id
1 'polypeptide(L)'
;MVDVGSKDISVREATARATVELSEDAADAIKNNSAKKGDVLTVARIAGIGAAKRTDELIPLCHSVPIDSVQLEFHWQDSNLLEIKSTAKATGRTGVEMEALVA
;
A
#
# COMPACT_ATOMS: atom_id res chain seq x y z
N MET A 1 -1.39 -22.45 -3.78
CA MET A 1 -1.10 -21.53 -4.90
C MET A 1 -1.64 -22.17 -6.17
N VAL A 2 -2.26 -21.39 -7.04
CA VAL A 2 -2.79 -21.89 -8.33
C VAL A 2 -1.68 -21.81 -9.39
N ASP A 3 -1.58 -22.81 -10.27
CA ASP A 3 -0.65 -22.74 -11.40
C ASP A 3 -1.09 -21.63 -12.37
N VAL A 4 -0.15 -20.74 -12.69
CA VAL A 4 -0.34 -19.63 -13.63
C VAL A 4 0.61 -19.72 -14.82
N GLY A 5 1.38 -20.80 -14.96
CA GLY A 5 2.43 -20.95 -15.97
C GLY A 5 1.94 -20.83 -17.43
N SER A 6 0.69 -21.24 -17.69
CA SER A 6 0.05 -21.14 -19.01
C SER A 6 -0.60 -19.79 -19.29
N LYS A 7 -0.61 -18.86 -18.33
CA LYS A 7 -1.17 -17.51 -18.53
C LYS A 7 -0.17 -16.61 -19.23
N ASP A 8 -0.67 -15.74 -20.09
CA ASP A 8 0.13 -14.71 -20.74
C ASP A 8 0.68 -13.70 -19.73
N ILE A 9 1.85 -13.16 -20.06
CA ILE A 9 2.44 -12.02 -19.34
C ILE A 9 1.77 -10.75 -19.86
N SER A 10 1.29 -9.93 -18.94
CA SER A 10 0.70 -8.63 -19.24
C SER A 10 1.11 -7.59 -18.21
N VAL A 11 0.96 -6.32 -18.55
CA VAL A 11 0.99 -5.23 -17.56
C VAL A 11 -0.24 -5.37 -16.66
N ARG A 12 -0.03 -5.26 -15.36
CA ARG A 12 -1.06 -5.40 -14.33
C ARG A 12 -0.92 -4.25 -13.35
N GLU A 13 -2.05 -3.71 -12.97
CA GLU A 13 -2.16 -2.57 -12.07
C GLU A 13 -3.35 -2.78 -11.16
N ALA A 14 -3.17 -2.51 -9.86
CA ALA A 14 -4.24 -2.50 -8.89
C ALA A 14 -4.10 -1.29 -7.99
N THR A 15 -5.23 -0.71 -7.61
CA THR A 15 -5.32 0.37 -6.62
C THR A 15 -6.22 -0.08 -5.48
N ALA A 16 -5.73 0.03 -4.26
CA ALA A 16 -6.50 -0.16 -3.04
C ALA A 16 -6.64 1.16 -2.28
N ARG A 17 -7.62 1.19 -1.37
CA ARG A 17 -7.88 2.32 -0.48
C ARG A 17 -8.14 1.83 0.93
N ALA A 18 -7.65 2.58 1.90
CA ALA A 18 -7.93 2.40 3.31
C ALA A 18 -8.23 3.76 3.95
N THR A 19 -8.95 3.75 5.07
CA THR A 19 -9.15 4.95 5.89
C THR A 19 -8.67 4.71 7.30
N VAL A 20 -8.10 5.75 7.91
CA VAL A 20 -7.70 5.77 9.31
C VAL A 20 -8.40 6.95 9.97
N GLU A 21 -9.30 6.63 10.90
CA GLU A 21 -9.91 7.62 11.78
C GLU A 21 -9.01 7.83 13.01
N LEU A 22 -8.71 9.09 13.30
CA LEU A 22 -7.79 9.50 14.35
C LEU A 22 -8.53 10.33 15.41
N SER A 23 -7.91 10.50 16.57
CA SER A 23 -8.31 11.60 17.43
C SER A 23 -7.91 12.95 16.80
N GLU A 24 -8.60 14.03 17.17
CA GLU A 24 -8.28 15.38 16.70
C GLU A 24 -6.81 15.74 17.00
N ASP A 25 -6.35 15.51 18.25
CA ASP A 25 -4.96 15.75 18.65
C ASP A 25 -3.94 15.01 17.77
N ALA A 26 -4.23 13.77 17.39
CA ALA A 26 -3.34 12.97 16.54
C ALA A 26 -3.36 13.48 15.10
N ALA A 27 -4.54 13.82 14.58
CA ALA A 27 -4.66 14.38 13.24
C ALA A 27 -3.93 15.73 13.10
N ASP A 28 -4.09 16.61 14.09
CA ASP A 28 -3.39 17.89 14.13
C ASP A 28 -1.88 17.71 14.26
N ALA A 29 -1.42 16.75 15.07
CA ALA A 29 0.00 16.46 15.18
C ALA A 29 0.61 15.96 13.86
N ILE A 30 -0.13 15.17 13.08
CA ILE A 30 0.31 14.69 11.77
C ILE A 30 0.29 15.82 10.75
N LYS A 31 -0.80 16.60 10.67
CA LYS A 31 -0.94 17.73 9.73
C LYS A 31 0.13 18.80 9.93
N ASN A 32 0.48 19.08 11.19
CA ASN A 32 1.49 20.06 11.56
C ASN A 32 2.91 19.48 11.68
N ASN A 33 3.10 18.21 11.36
CA ASN A 33 4.37 17.49 11.47
C ASN A 33 5.05 17.66 12.85
N SER A 34 4.25 17.66 13.93
CA SER A 34 4.69 17.90 15.31
C SER A 34 4.71 16.61 16.16
N ALA A 35 4.49 15.45 15.54
CA ALA A 35 4.55 14.17 16.20
C ALA A 35 5.96 13.87 16.77
N LYS A 36 6.02 13.45 18.03
CA LYS A 36 7.30 13.17 18.74
C LYS A 36 8.18 12.12 18.07
N LYS A 37 7.60 11.22 17.28
CA LYS A 37 8.30 10.12 16.60
C LYS A 37 8.81 10.49 15.20
N GLY A 38 8.64 11.76 14.78
CA GLY A 38 9.01 12.23 13.45
C GLY A 38 7.83 12.24 12.47
N ASP A 39 8.15 12.39 11.18
CA ASP A 39 7.17 12.49 10.10
C ASP A 39 6.44 11.15 9.88
N VAL A 40 5.18 11.12 10.33
CA VAL A 40 4.31 9.94 10.30
C VAL A 40 4.01 9.49 8.86
N LEU A 41 3.72 10.42 7.95
CA LEU A 41 3.30 10.07 6.59
C LEU A 41 4.49 9.59 5.75
N THR A 42 5.67 10.17 5.95
CA THR A 42 6.90 9.69 5.30
C THR A 42 7.25 8.28 5.77
N VAL A 43 7.18 8.01 7.08
CA VAL A 43 7.44 6.66 7.61
C VAL A 43 6.38 5.65 7.14
N ALA A 44 5.10 6.04 7.14
CA ALA A 44 4.02 5.19 6.63
C ALA A 44 4.21 4.82 5.15
N ARG A 45 4.67 5.78 4.33
CA ARG A 45 4.99 5.52 2.91
C ARG A 45 6.07 4.46 2.74
N ILE A 46 7.17 4.57 3.49
CA ILE A 46 8.28 3.62 3.42
C ILE A 46 7.81 2.24 3.89
N ALA A 47 7.02 2.20 4.97
CA ALA A 47 6.46 0.97 5.50
C ALA A 47 5.54 0.28 4.48
N GLY A 48 4.61 0.99 3.85
CA GLY A 48 3.71 0.44 2.84
C GLY A 48 4.44 -0.09 1.60
N ILE A 49 5.42 0.67 1.07
CA ILE A 49 6.27 0.18 -0.03
C ILE A 49 7.04 -1.08 0.38
N GLY A 50 7.56 -1.11 1.61
CA GLY A 50 8.24 -2.27 2.18
C GLY A 50 7.32 -3.49 2.32
N ALA A 51 6.09 -3.27 2.77
CA ALA A 51 5.08 -4.31 2.98
C ALA A 51 4.61 -4.92 1.66
N ALA A 52 4.34 -4.08 0.65
CA ALA A 52 3.95 -4.53 -0.70
C ALA A 52 4.93 -5.56 -1.27
N LYS A 53 6.23 -5.32 -1.12
CA LYS A 53 7.30 -6.21 -1.61
C LYS A 53 7.43 -7.53 -0.84
N ARG A 54 6.72 -7.67 0.27
CA ARG A 54 6.72 -8.85 1.16
C ARG A 54 5.34 -9.47 1.27
N THR A 55 4.46 -9.16 0.32
CA THR A 55 3.07 -9.66 0.31
C THR A 55 3.01 -11.18 0.28
N ASP A 56 3.89 -11.82 -0.49
CA ASP A 56 4.00 -13.28 -0.58
C ASP A 56 4.54 -13.93 0.71
N GLU A 57 5.36 -13.21 1.49
CA GLU A 57 5.76 -13.65 2.84
C GLU A 57 4.59 -13.58 3.84
N LEU A 58 3.67 -12.62 3.66
CA LEU A 58 2.55 -12.38 4.56
C LEU A 58 1.30 -13.20 4.21
N ILE A 59 1.09 -13.52 2.94
CA ILE A 59 -0.12 -14.18 2.43
C ILE A 59 0.24 -15.54 1.84
N PRO A 60 -0.03 -16.66 2.54
CA PRO A 60 0.54 -17.98 2.22
C PRO A 60 0.32 -18.53 0.81
N LEU A 61 -0.72 -18.07 0.10
CA LEU A 61 -1.07 -18.58 -1.22
C LEU A 61 -0.79 -17.60 -2.36
N CYS A 62 -0.24 -16.41 -2.07
CA CYS A 62 0.18 -15.45 -3.07
C CYS A 62 1.43 -15.94 -3.80
N HIS A 63 1.49 -15.66 -5.11
CA HIS A 63 2.72 -15.82 -5.87
C HIS A 63 3.69 -14.69 -5.55
N SER A 64 4.99 -14.96 -5.61
CA SER A 64 6.00 -13.89 -5.64
C SER A 64 5.90 -13.15 -6.97
N VAL A 65 5.59 -11.85 -6.92
CA VAL A 65 5.47 -10.99 -8.11
C VAL A 65 6.65 -10.01 -8.17
N PRO A 66 7.38 -9.89 -9.29
CA PRO A 66 8.38 -8.85 -9.48
C PRO A 66 7.68 -7.50 -9.70
N ILE A 67 7.52 -6.73 -8.63
CA ILE A 67 6.81 -5.45 -8.65
C ILE A 67 7.65 -4.40 -9.41
N ASP A 68 7.02 -3.72 -10.37
CA ASP A 68 7.63 -2.62 -11.14
C ASP A 68 7.56 -1.30 -10.38
N SER A 69 6.43 -1.03 -9.69
CA SER A 69 6.25 0.17 -8.87
C SER A 69 5.18 0.02 -7.79
N VAL A 70 5.35 0.75 -6.69
CA VAL A 70 4.35 0.94 -5.63
C VAL A 70 4.30 2.43 -5.28
N GLN A 71 3.11 3.00 -5.25
CA GLN A 71 2.87 4.39 -4.87
C GLN A 71 1.87 4.45 -3.71
N LEU A 72 2.17 5.23 -2.68
CA LEU A 72 1.21 5.58 -1.63
C LEU A 72 0.92 7.08 -1.66
N GLU A 73 -0.36 7.41 -1.59
CA GLU A 73 -0.92 8.76 -1.54
C GLU A 73 -1.77 8.90 -0.28
N PHE A 74 -1.70 10.06 0.37
CA PHE A 74 -2.40 10.34 1.63
C PHE A 74 -3.27 11.57 1.46
N HIS A 75 -4.57 11.45 1.75
CA HIS A 75 -5.55 12.51 1.56
C HIS A 75 -6.44 12.63 2.78
N TRP A 76 -6.48 13.82 3.39
CA TRP A 76 -7.44 14.10 4.45
C TRP A 76 -8.83 14.28 3.84
N GLN A 77 -9.76 13.41 4.21
CA GLN A 77 -11.16 13.50 3.82
C GLN A 77 -11.95 14.40 4.78
N ASP A 78 -11.47 14.54 6.02
CA ASP A 78 -12.01 15.44 7.04
C ASP A 78 -10.91 15.91 8.04
N SER A 79 -11.31 16.51 9.16
CA SER A 79 -10.44 16.96 10.25
C SER A 79 -9.62 15.82 10.85
N ASN A 80 -10.18 14.62 10.97
CA ASN A 80 -9.55 13.47 11.61
C ASN A 80 -9.63 12.17 10.80
N LEU A 81 -10.08 12.21 9.55
CA LEU A 81 -10.20 11.05 8.67
C LEU A 81 -9.16 11.11 7.54
N LEU A 82 -8.20 10.18 7.56
CA LEU A 82 -7.14 10.08 6.55
C LEU A 82 -7.44 8.91 5.59
N GLU A 83 -7.59 9.21 4.30
CA GLU A 83 -7.58 8.20 3.24
C GLU A 83 -6.13 7.90 2.81
N ILE A 84 -5.82 6.62 2.71
CA ILE A 84 -4.57 6.09 2.16
C ILE A 84 -4.94 5.38 0.86
N LYS A 85 -4.28 5.76 -0.23
CA LYS A 85 -4.44 5.11 -1.53
C LYS A 85 -3.12 4.52 -1.96
N SER A 86 -3.12 3.23 -2.24
CA SER A 86 -1.95 2.47 -2.69
C SER A 86 -2.18 1.95 -4.11
N THR A 87 -1.19 2.13 -4.98
CA THR A 87 -1.23 1.60 -6.35
C THR A 87 0.02 0.76 -6.59
N ALA A 88 -0.18 -0.50 -6.95
CA ALA A 88 0.89 -1.43 -7.32
C ALA A 88 0.82 -1.74 -8.82
N LYS A 89 1.98 -1.86 -9.46
CA LYS A 89 2.10 -2.27 -10.87
C LYS A 89 3.17 -3.34 -11.04
N ALA A 90 2.91 -4.30 -11.91
CA ALA A 90 3.88 -5.31 -12.31
C ALA A 90 3.62 -5.82 -13.73
N THR A 91 4.63 -6.42 -14.34
CA THR A 91 4.51 -7.14 -15.61
C THR A 91 4.63 -8.64 -15.33
N GLY A 92 3.52 -9.37 -15.36
CA GLY A 92 3.48 -10.76 -14.88
C GLY A 92 2.24 -11.57 -15.26
N ARG A 93 2.17 -12.80 -14.74
CA ARG A 93 1.10 -13.78 -15.04
C ARG A 93 -0.07 -13.75 -14.06
N THR A 94 0.08 -13.06 -12.93
CA THR A 94 -0.95 -12.91 -11.89
C THR A 94 -1.06 -11.45 -11.47
N GLY A 95 -2.23 -11.07 -10.97
CA GLY A 95 -2.53 -9.72 -10.51
C GLY A 95 -1.66 -9.24 -9.34
N VAL A 96 -1.81 -7.96 -9.01
CA VAL A 96 -1.12 -7.26 -7.92
C VAL A 96 -2.08 -6.62 -6.92
N GLU A 97 -3.30 -7.17 -6.84
CA GLU A 97 -4.35 -6.69 -5.93
C GLU A 97 -3.91 -6.82 -4.48
N MET A 98 -3.20 -7.90 -4.17
CA MET A 98 -2.73 -8.19 -2.81
C MET A 98 -1.60 -7.26 -2.41
N GLU A 99 -0.68 -6.95 -3.33
CA GLU A 99 0.40 -5.97 -3.09
C GLU A 99 -0.18 -4.58 -2.86
N ALA A 100 -1.23 -4.20 -3.57
CA ALA A 100 -1.93 -2.94 -3.30
C ALA A 100 -2.63 -2.96 -1.93
N LEU A 101 -3.30 -4.05 -1.55
CA LEU A 101 -3.99 -4.15 -0.26
C LEU A 101 -3.05 -4.19 0.95
N VAL A 102 -1.87 -4.79 0.80
CA VAL A 102 -0.87 -4.89 1.86
C VAL A 102 -0.06 -3.60 2.03
N ALA A 103 0.10 -2.82 0.95
CA ALA A 103 0.76 -1.52 0.94
C ALA A 103 -0.02 -0.46 1.73
#